data_AF-A0A397W7H2-F1
#
_entry.id   AF-A0A397W7H2-F1
#
_cell.length_a   1.000
_cell.length_b   1.000
_cell.length_c   1.000
_cell.angle_alpha   90.00
_cell.angle_beta   90.00
_cell.angle_gamma   90.00
#
_symmetry.space_group_name_H-M   'P 1'
#
loop_
_entity.id
_entity.type
_entity.pdbx_description
1 polymer ?
#
loop_
_entity_poly.entity_id
_entity_poly.type
_entity_poly.pdbx_seq_one_letter_code
_entity_poly.pdbx_strand_id
1 'polypeptide(L)'
;MIKGSPYYKIIENRGNVILLGDSIGDVHMADGIQHEICLTIGFLNHNVEDYLDNYLETFDIVVIDDGPMDIVNYILNACSKDSKN
;
A
#
# COMPACT_ATOMS: atom_id res chain seq x y z
N MET A 1 9.65 -10.69 -4.68
CA MET A 1 9.02 -11.65 -3.74
C MET A 1 9.76 -11.67 -2.42
N ILE A 2 9.05 -11.50 -1.30
CA ILE A 2 9.66 -11.44 0.05
C ILE A 2 9.91 -12.83 0.65
N LYS A 3 9.18 -13.84 0.19
CA LYS A 3 9.42 -15.25 0.51
C LYS A 3 10.82 -15.67 0.04
N GLY A 4 11.66 -16.11 0.99
CA GLY A 4 13.07 -16.46 0.74
C GLY A 4 14.07 -15.33 1.04
N SER A 5 13.60 -14.12 1.39
CA SER A 5 14.47 -13.05 1.88
C SER A 5 14.76 -13.20 3.39
N PRO A 6 15.86 -12.60 3.90
CA PRO A 6 16.14 -12.55 5.35
C PRO A 6 15.01 -11.89 6.16
N TYR A 7 14.18 -11.07 5.53
CA TYR A 7 13.12 -10.30 6.18
C TYR A 7 11.84 -11.11 6.39
N TYR A 8 11.67 -12.25 5.70
CA TYR A 8 10.43 -13.04 5.74
C TYR A 8 10.02 -13.38 7.18
N LYS A 9 10.95 -13.90 8.00
CA LYS A 9 10.67 -14.28 9.40
C LYS A 9 10.29 -13.10 10.29
N ILE A 10 10.69 -11.89 9.94
CA ILE A 10 10.39 -10.69 10.74
C ILE A 10 8.93 -10.25 10.53
N ILE A 11 8.36 -10.58 9.37
CA ILE A 11 7.06 -10.09 8.95
C ILE A 11 6.01 -11.19 8.82
N GLU A 12 6.38 -12.47 8.88
CA GLU A 12 5.48 -13.61 8.65
C GLU A 12 4.25 -13.65 9.57
N ASN A 13 4.34 -13.00 10.75
CA ASN A 13 3.26 -12.92 11.73
C ASN A 13 2.51 -11.58 11.72
N ARG A 14 2.76 -10.69 10.74
CA ARG A 14 2.08 -9.39 10.64
C ARG A 14 0.80 -9.56 9.81
N GLY A 15 -0.36 -9.47 10.47
CA GLY A 15 -1.67 -9.59 9.81
C GLY A 15 -2.11 -8.37 9.00
N ASN A 16 -1.46 -7.21 9.17
CA ASN A 16 -1.85 -5.96 8.53
C ASN A 16 -0.77 -5.47 7.57
N VAL A 17 -1.17 -5.08 6.35
CA VAL A 17 -0.30 -4.56 5.29
C VAL A 17 -0.81 -3.20 4.82
N ILE A 18 0.12 -2.27 4.62
CA ILE A 18 -0.10 -1.07 3.83
C ILE A 18 0.77 -1.21 2.59
N LEU A 19 0.14 -1.33 1.42
CA LEU A 19 0.80 -1.47 0.12
C LEU A 19 0.75 -0.12 -0.59
N LEU A 20 1.92 0.36 -1.02
CA LEU A 20 2.07 1.56 -1.82
C LEU A 20 2.60 1.16 -3.19
N GLY A 21 1.99 1.64 -4.26
CA GLY A 21 2.41 1.37 -5.64
C GLY A 21 2.17 2.56 -6.55
N ASP A 22 2.90 2.63 -7.66
CA ASP A 22 2.76 3.64 -8.71
C ASP A 22 2.34 3.03 -10.05
N SER A 23 2.06 1.73 -10.06
CA SER A 23 1.55 0.97 -11.20
C SER A 23 0.48 -0.02 -10.78
N ILE A 24 -0.43 -0.37 -11.70
CA ILE A 24 -1.47 -1.39 -11.45
C ILE A 24 -0.86 -2.73 -11.03
N GLY A 25 0.31 -3.09 -11.56
CA GLY A 25 0.99 -4.34 -11.22
C GLY A 25 1.43 -4.44 -9.76
N ASP A 26 1.55 -3.30 -9.08
CA ASP A 26 2.04 -3.25 -7.70
C ASP A 26 1.05 -3.82 -6.69
N VAL A 27 -0.24 -3.86 -7.02
CA VAL A 27 -1.28 -4.43 -6.14
C VAL A 27 -0.97 -5.89 -5.73
N HIS A 28 -0.23 -6.61 -6.58
CA HIS A 28 0.18 -8.00 -6.36
C HIS A 28 1.44 -8.16 -5.50
N MET A 29 2.11 -7.06 -5.09
CA MET A 29 3.32 -7.17 -4.29
C MET A 29 3.09 -7.83 -2.91
N ALA A 30 1.86 -7.75 -2.39
CA ALA A 30 1.47 -8.38 -1.13
C ALA A 30 1.16 -9.89 -1.24
N ASP A 31 0.95 -10.43 -2.45
CA ASP A 31 0.53 -11.84 -2.66
C ASP A 31 1.54 -12.86 -2.09
N GLY A 32 2.81 -12.46 -1.94
CA GLY A 32 3.87 -13.29 -1.38
C GLY A 32 3.88 -13.38 0.16
N ILE A 33 2.99 -12.69 0.85
CA ILE A 33 2.93 -12.61 2.32
C ILE A 33 1.50 -12.90 2.78
N GLN A 34 1.34 -13.76 3.79
CA GLN A 34 0.05 -13.96 4.43
C GLN A 34 -0.34 -12.74 5.25
N HIS A 35 -1.52 -12.18 4.99
CA HIS A 35 -2.08 -11.04 5.70
C HIS A 35 -3.61 -11.16 5.77
N GLU A 36 -4.22 -10.55 6.78
CA GLU A 36 -5.68 -10.50 6.98
C GLU A 36 -6.28 -9.24 6.38
N ILE A 37 -5.58 -8.11 6.55
CA ILE A 37 -5.99 -6.79 6.06
C ILE A 37 -4.87 -6.22 5.20
N CYS A 38 -5.22 -5.76 4.00
CA CYS A 38 -4.36 -5.00 3.11
C CYS A 38 -5.05 -3.69 2.76
N LEU A 39 -4.38 -2.57 3.04
CA LEU A 39 -4.77 -1.26 2.52
C LEU A 39 -3.85 -0.91 1.36
N THR A 40 -4.41 -0.61 0.20
CA THR A 40 -3.69 -0.33 -1.03
C THR A 40 -3.78 1.16 -1.40
N ILE A 41 -2.64 1.78 -1.70
CA ILE A 41 -2.54 3.20 -2.05
C ILE A 41 -1.76 3.34 -3.36
N GLY A 42 -2.43 3.82 -4.40
CA GLY A 42 -1.86 4.01 -5.73
C GLY A 42 -1.47 5.47 -5.99
N PHE A 43 -0.24 5.71 -6.43
CA PHE A 43 0.26 7.01 -6.84
C PHE A 43 0.21 7.13 -8.37
N LEU A 44 -0.81 7.83 -8.87
CA LEU A 44 -1.03 8.07 -10.29
C LEU A 44 -0.39 9.40 -10.70
N ASN A 45 0.88 9.35 -11.05
CA ASN A 45 1.69 10.54 -11.32
C ASN A 45 1.58 11.04 -12.78
N HIS A 46 1.13 10.19 -13.70
CA HIS A 46 1.12 10.45 -15.13
C HIS A 46 -0.17 9.94 -15.77
N ASN A 47 -0.61 10.59 -16.85
CA ASN A 47 -1.78 10.17 -17.64
C ASN A 47 -3.03 9.93 -16.77
N VAL A 48 -3.29 10.86 -15.83
CA VAL A 48 -4.37 10.72 -14.83
C VAL A 48 -5.71 10.45 -15.52
N GLU A 49 -6.05 11.23 -16.56
CA GLU A 49 -7.31 11.09 -17.28
C GLU A 49 -7.50 9.69 -17.92
N ASP A 50 -6.41 9.07 -18.38
CA ASP A 50 -6.46 7.77 -19.07
C ASP A 50 -6.55 6.59 -18.09
N TYR A 51 -6.00 6.75 -16.88
CA TYR A 51 -5.80 5.64 -15.94
C TYR A 51 -6.58 5.76 -14.63
N LEU A 52 -7.22 6.89 -14.36
CA LEU A 52 -7.90 7.12 -13.09
C LEU A 52 -8.93 6.03 -12.76
N ASP A 53 -9.79 5.67 -13.72
CA ASP A 53 -10.82 4.64 -13.52
C ASP A 53 -10.18 3.29 -13.14
N ASN A 54 -9.12 2.87 -13.84
CA ASN A 54 -8.41 1.64 -13.53
C ASN A 54 -7.76 1.67 -12.14
N TYR A 55 -7.22 2.82 -11.73
CA TYR A 55 -6.62 2.98 -10.40
C TYR A 55 -7.68 2.96 -9.30
N LEU A 56 -8.83 3.62 -9.51
CA LEU A 56 -9.95 3.62 -8.56
C LEU A 56 -10.59 2.23 -8.40
N GLU A 57 -10.56 1.39 -9.44
CA GLU A 57 -11.00 0.00 -9.36
C GLU A 57 -9.98 -0.93 -8.68
N THR A 58 -8.69 -0.56 -8.70
CA THR A 58 -7.58 -1.41 -8.22
C THR A 58 -7.14 -1.08 -6.80
N PHE A 59 -7.09 0.21 -6.45
CA PHE A 59 -6.55 0.69 -5.18
C PHE A 59 -7.66 1.27 -4.28
N ASP A 60 -7.53 1.09 -2.98
CA ASP A 60 -8.45 1.67 -1.99
C ASP A 60 -8.35 3.20 -1.93
N ILE A 61 -7.15 3.73 -2.14
CA ILE A 61 -6.86 5.17 -2.17
C ILE A 61 -5.99 5.48 -3.39
N VAL A 62 -6.34 6.53 -4.14
CA VAL A 62 -5.55 7.02 -5.28
C VAL A 62 -5.06 8.43 -4.99
N VAL A 63 -3.76 8.64 -5.08
CA VAL A 63 -3.10 9.95 -5.01
C VAL A 63 -2.71 10.34 -6.43
N ILE A 64 -3.28 11.43 -6.94
CA ILE A 64 -3.07 11.91 -8.32
C ILE A 64 -2.02 13.02 -8.37
N ASP A 65 -1.51 13.30 -9.57
CA ASP A 65 -0.66 14.47 -9.90
C ASP A 65 0.62 14.58 -9.06
N ASP A 66 1.32 13.47 -8.83
CA ASP A 66 2.56 13.44 -8.02
C ASP A 66 2.35 14.02 -6.61
N GLY A 67 1.19 13.69 -6.03
CA GLY A 67 0.80 14.15 -4.70
C GLY A 67 1.69 13.63 -3.56
N PRO A 68 1.73 14.34 -2.42
CA PRO A 68 2.61 14.02 -1.30
C PRO A 68 2.20 12.73 -0.56
N MET A 69 3.14 12.20 0.24
CA MET A 69 2.93 11.05 1.15
C MET A 69 2.10 11.39 2.40
N ASP A 70 1.38 12.51 2.42
CA ASP A 70 0.68 13.01 3.61
C ASP A 70 -0.39 12.05 4.11
N ILE A 71 -1.13 11.42 3.20
CA ILE A 71 -2.14 10.41 3.55
C ILE A 71 -1.51 9.18 4.18
N VAL A 72 -0.37 8.72 3.66
CA VAL A 72 0.39 7.59 4.21
C VAL A 72 0.87 7.92 5.62
N ASN A 73 1.47 9.10 5.81
CA ASN A 73 1.92 9.58 7.12
C ASN A 73 0.77 9.72 8.11
N TYR A 74 -0.39 10.21 7.66
CA TYR A 74 -1.58 10.32 8.49
C TYR A 74 -2.03 8.95 9.01
N ILE A 75 -2.10 7.94 8.14
CA ILE A 75 -2.50 6.57 8.50
C ILE A 75 -1.47 5.94 9.46
N LEU A 76 -0.17 6.05 9.17
CA LEU A 76 0.89 5.54 10.05
C LEU A 76 0.85 6.19 11.44
N ASN A 77 0.60 7.50 11.49
CA ASN A 77 0.45 8.22 12.75
C ASN A 77 -0.81 7.81 13.52
N ALA A 78 -1.90 7.47 12.83
CA ALA A 78 -3.10 6.95 13.47
C ALA A 78 -2.83 5.57 14.10
N CYS A 79 -2.26 4.63 13.33
CA CYS A 79 -1.95 3.28 13.82
C CYS A 79 -0.94 3.24 14.97
N SER A 80 0.04 4.16 14.98
CA SER A 80 1.08 4.20 16.01
C SER A 80 0.61 4.84 17.33
N LYS A 81 -0.40 5.71 17.31
CA LYS A 81 -0.98 6.30 18.52
C LYS A 81 -1.70 5.27 19.39
N ASP A 82 -2.34 4.29 18.76
CA ASP A 82 -3.04 3.21 19.46
C ASP A 82 -2.07 2.22 20.12
N SER A 83 -0.79 2.20 19.72
CA SER A 83 0.24 1.31 20.27
C SER A 83 0.89 1.82 21.56
N LYS A 84 0.51 3.01 22.05
CA LYS A 84 1.07 3.65 23.27
C LYS A 84 0.19 3.56 24.52
N ASN A 85 -0.88 2.76 24.48
CA ASN A 85 -1.72 2.47 25.66
C ASN A 85 -1.50 1.04 26.16
#